data_AF-A0AAW9JWB3-F1
#
_entry.id   AF-A0AAW9JWB3-F1
#
_cell.length_a   1.000
_cell.length_b   1.000
_cell.length_c   1.000
_cell.angle_alpha   90.00
_cell.angle_beta   90.00
_cell.angle_gamma   90.00
#
_symmetry.space_group_name_H-M   'P 1'
#
loop_
_entity.id
_entity.type
_entity.pdbx_description
1 polymer ?
#
loop_
_entity_poly.entity_id
_entity_poly.type
_entity_poly.pdbx_seq_one_letter_code
_entity_poly.pdbx_strand_id
1 'polypeptide(L)'
;MTMERVSNGETEDHKIKNTVIKGSNEERILSYIKEHGKITNRETHQLLRVGEVAARNILRYLLEEELIKWIGKSKNNPQQYYITTE
;
A
#
# COMPACT_ATOMS: atom_id res chain seq x y z
N MET A 1 -17.72 -12.38 48.62
CA MET A 1 -18.16 -11.24 47.78
C MET A 1 -16.93 -10.66 47.09
N THR A 2 -17.07 -10.39 45.81
CA THR A 2 -16.05 -10.40 44.74
C THR A 2 -15.01 -9.27 44.79
N MET A 3 -13.75 -9.59 44.44
CA MET A 3 -12.73 -8.61 44.01
C MET A 3 -12.96 -8.29 42.54
N GLU A 4 -13.29 -7.04 42.22
CA GLU A 4 -13.28 -6.54 40.84
C GLU A 4 -11.92 -5.91 40.52
N ARG A 5 -11.12 -6.63 39.73
CA ARG A 5 -9.96 -6.09 39.03
C ARG A 5 -10.46 -5.43 37.74
N VAL A 6 -10.55 -4.10 37.74
CA VAL A 6 -10.69 -3.34 36.49
C VAL A 6 -9.31 -3.10 35.89
N SER A 7 -8.87 -4.08 35.09
CA SER A 7 -7.94 -3.84 34.00
C SER A 7 -8.74 -3.94 32.71
N ASN A 8 -8.82 -2.86 31.96
CA ASN A 8 -8.75 -2.97 30.50
C ASN A 8 -8.32 -1.62 29.92
N GLY A 9 -7.14 -1.63 29.30
CA GLY A 9 -6.73 -0.57 28.41
C GLY A 9 -7.52 -0.71 27.11
N GLU A 10 -8.29 0.33 26.80
CA GLU A 10 -9.01 0.44 25.54
C GLU A 10 -8.26 1.45 24.67
N THR A 11 -7.21 0.98 23.99
CA THR A 11 -6.71 1.66 22.78
C THR A 11 -7.60 1.26 21.60
N GLU A 12 -8.77 1.86 21.50
CA GLU A 12 -9.73 1.67 20.40
C GLU A 12 -9.66 2.80 19.35
N ASP A 13 -8.49 3.06 18.76
CA ASP A 13 -8.38 4.06 17.66
C ASP A 13 -7.77 3.52 16.35
N HIS A 14 -7.24 2.29 16.32
CA HIS A 14 -6.49 1.84 15.14
C HIS A 14 -7.27 0.98 14.13
N LYS A 15 -8.59 0.79 14.29
CA LYS A 15 -9.36 -0.11 13.41
C LYS A 15 -10.29 0.58 12.39
N ILE A 16 -10.37 1.91 12.38
CA ILE A 16 -11.28 2.65 11.48
C ILE A 16 -10.48 3.44 10.43
N LYS A 17 -9.57 2.79 9.70
CA LYS A 17 -8.92 3.42 8.52
C LYS A 17 -8.86 2.52 7.29
N ASN A 18 -9.16 1.23 7.41
CA ASN A 18 -8.84 0.25 6.36
C ASN A 18 -10.02 -0.20 5.48
N THR A 19 -11.23 0.35 5.66
CA THR A 19 -12.43 -0.18 4.96
C THR A 19 -13.02 0.76 3.90
N VAL A 20 -12.63 2.04 3.86
CA VAL A 20 -13.18 3.03 2.91
C VAL A 20 -12.20 3.36 1.77
N ILE A 21 -10.95 2.88 1.83
CA ILE A 21 -9.92 3.14 0.80
C ILE A 21 -9.62 1.87 -0.02
N LYS A 22 -10.60 0.98 -0.21
CA LYS A 22 -10.56 0.04 -1.34
C LYS A 22 -11.23 0.77 -2.51
N GLY A 23 -10.46 1.38 -3.39
CA GLY A 23 -11.02 1.96 -4.62
C GLY A 23 -10.12 3.01 -5.26
N SER A 24 -9.90 4.15 -4.62
CA SER A 24 -9.31 5.29 -5.34
C SER A 24 -7.79 5.23 -5.55
N ASN A 25 -7.02 4.60 -4.67
CA ASN A 25 -5.56 4.66 -4.76
C ASN A 25 -5.01 3.55 -5.67
N GLU A 26 -5.54 2.35 -5.52
CA GLU A 26 -5.23 1.17 -6.33
C GLU A 26 -5.59 1.41 -7.79
N GLU A 27 -6.82 1.85 -8.08
CA GLU A 27 -7.23 2.20 -9.45
C GLU A 27 -6.32 3.27 -10.05
N ARG A 28 -5.97 4.32 -9.29
CA ARG A 28 -5.06 5.37 -9.79
C ARG A 28 -3.68 4.81 -10.13
N ILE A 29 -3.14 3.88 -9.33
CA ILE A 29 -1.87 3.21 -9.63
C ILE A 29 -2.02 2.37 -10.91
N LEU A 30 -3.08 1.57 -11.02
CA LEU A 30 -3.31 0.72 -12.18
C LEU A 30 -3.50 1.53 -13.46
N SER A 31 -4.33 2.58 -13.43
CA SER A 31 -4.49 3.52 -14.56
C SER A 31 -3.17 4.16 -14.94
N TYR A 32 -2.39 4.62 -13.96
CA TYR A 32 -1.08 5.20 -14.22
C TYR A 32 -0.13 4.20 -14.91
N ILE A 33 -0.10 2.94 -14.44
CA ILE A 33 0.72 1.90 -15.07
C ILE A 33 0.21 1.58 -16.49
N LYS A 34 -1.11 1.59 -16.74
CA LYS A 34 -1.64 1.40 -18.09
C LYS A 34 -1.23 2.53 -19.04
N GLU A 35 -1.21 3.77 -18.57
CA GLU A 35 -0.83 4.95 -19.38
C GLU A 35 0.69 5.06 -19.58
N HIS A 36 1.50 4.78 -18.54
CA HIS A 36 2.95 4.97 -18.56
C HIS A 36 3.76 3.68 -18.76
N GLY A 37 3.12 2.51 -18.66
CA GLY A 37 3.72 1.17 -18.78
C GLY A 37 4.39 0.64 -17.51
N LYS A 38 4.77 1.51 -16.57
CA LYS A 38 5.42 1.13 -15.31
C LYS A 38 5.25 2.20 -14.24
N ILE A 39 5.45 1.83 -12.98
CA ILE A 39 5.50 2.77 -11.86
C ILE A 39 6.62 2.41 -10.88
N THR A 40 7.29 3.40 -10.33
CA THR A 40 8.26 3.24 -9.23
C THR A 40 7.66 3.67 -7.89
N ASN A 41 8.26 3.26 -6.76
CA ASN A 41 7.82 3.72 -5.44
C ASN A 41 7.81 5.25 -5.32
N ARG A 42 8.77 5.93 -5.98
CA ARG A 42 8.85 7.38 -6.00
C ARG A 42 7.67 7.99 -6.76
N GLU A 43 7.33 7.43 -7.92
CA GLU A 43 6.18 7.87 -8.70
C GLU A 43 4.87 7.60 -7.94
N THR A 44 4.72 6.47 -7.26
CA THR A 44 3.55 6.20 -6.42
C THR A 44 3.43 7.21 -5.27
N HIS A 45 4.53 7.52 -4.58
CA HIS A 45 4.58 8.58 -3.57
C HIS A 45 4.11 9.93 -4.14
N GLN A 46 4.57 10.30 -5.34
CA GLN A 46 4.19 11.56 -6.01
C GLN A 46 2.73 11.55 -6.50
N LEU A 47 2.27 10.44 -7.05
CA LEU A 47 0.93 10.25 -7.61
C LEU A 47 -0.14 10.33 -6.53
N LEU A 48 0.08 9.61 -5.42
CA LEU A 48 -0.86 9.52 -4.32
C LEU A 48 -0.63 10.59 -3.23
N ARG A 49 0.49 11.31 -3.27
CA ARG A 49 0.93 12.27 -2.24
C ARG A 49 0.91 11.67 -0.83
N VAL A 50 1.30 10.40 -0.72
CA VAL A 50 1.40 9.66 0.55
C VAL A 50 2.86 9.39 0.89
N GLY A 51 3.23 9.24 2.15
CA GLY A 51 4.63 8.93 2.52
C GLY A 51 5.22 7.70 1.81
N GLU A 52 6.53 7.68 1.57
CA GLU A 52 7.20 6.60 0.81
C GLU A 52 6.98 5.19 1.41
N VAL A 53 6.85 5.11 2.74
CA VAL A 53 6.53 3.86 3.45
C VAL A 53 5.10 3.41 3.14
N ALA A 54 4.15 4.35 3.11
CA ALA A 54 2.76 4.06 2.76
C ALA A 54 2.64 3.64 1.29
N ALA A 55 3.31 4.34 0.37
CA ALA A 55 3.36 3.96 -1.04
C ALA A 55 3.89 2.54 -1.24
N ARG A 56 4.97 2.18 -0.53
CA ARG A 56 5.53 0.82 -0.55
C ARG A 56 4.55 -0.22 -0.02
N ASN A 57 3.82 0.08 1.05
CA ASN A 57 2.81 -0.84 1.59
C ASN A 57 1.65 -1.05 0.60
N ILE A 58 1.20 0.00 -0.09
CA ILE A 58 0.15 -0.10 -1.11
C ILE A 58 0.63 -0.95 -2.30
N LEU A 59 1.85 -0.71 -2.78
CA LEU A 59 2.45 -1.52 -3.85
C LEU A 59 2.64 -2.98 -3.41
N ARG A 60 2.98 -3.23 -2.14
CA ARG A 60 3.06 -4.59 -1.62
C ARG A 60 1.70 -5.26 -1.61
N TYR A 61 0.64 -4.57 -1.18
CA TYR A 61 -0.73 -5.09 -1.23
C TYR A 61 -1.13 -5.46 -2.68
N LEU A 62 -0.87 -4.58 -3.64
CA LEU A 62 -1.14 -4.85 -5.06
C LEU A 62 -0.33 -6.02 -5.63
N LEU A 63 0.89 -6.24 -5.12
CA LEU A 63 1.74 -7.38 -5.48
C LEU A 63 1.19 -8.68 -4.89
N GLU A 64 0.70 -8.65 -3.64
CA GLU A 64 0.08 -9.78 -2.96
C GLU A 64 -1.25 -10.19 -3.62
N GLU A 65 -2.01 -9.22 -4.13
CA GLU A 65 -3.24 -9.44 -4.90
C GLU A 65 -2.96 -9.80 -6.38
N GLU A 66 -1.69 -9.97 -6.76
CA GLU A 66 -1.24 -10.33 -8.12
C GLU A 66 -1.69 -9.36 -9.23
N LEU A 67 -2.04 -8.11 -8.88
CA LEU A 67 -2.45 -7.06 -9.83
C LEU A 67 -1.26 -6.34 -10.50
N ILE A 68 -0.12 -6.34 -9.81
CA ILE A 68 1.13 -5.81 -10.32
C ILE A 68 2.25 -6.82 -10.11
N LYS A 69 3.31 -6.68 -10.89
CA LYS A 69 4.53 -7.46 -10.81
C LYS A 69 5.71 -6.56 -10.54
N TRP A 70 6.49 -6.90 -9.54
CA TRP A 70 7.76 -6.24 -9.27
C TRP A 70 8.83 -6.70 -10.25
N ILE A 71 9.52 -5.73 -10.86
CA ILE A 71 10.65 -5.93 -11.75
C ILE A 71 11.87 -5.23 -11.16
N GLY A 72 12.85 -6.03 -10.74
CA GLY A 72 14.11 -5.52 -10.22
C GLY A 72 15.09 -6.65 -9.92
N LYS A 73 16.39 -6.35 -9.89
CA LYS A 73 17.42 -7.34 -9.51
C LYS A 73 17.60 -7.46 -8.00
N SER A 74 17.28 -6.41 -7.23
CA SER A 74 17.47 -6.36 -5.78
C SER A 74 16.62 -5.23 -5.18
N LYS A 75 16.26 -5.34 -3.89
CA LYS A 75 15.49 -4.33 -3.13
C LYS A 75 16.16 -2.96 -3.06
N ASN A 76 17.48 -2.92 -3.24
CA ASN A 76 18.28 -1.69 -3.24
C ASN A 76 18.60 -1.18 -4.64
N ASN A 77 18.02 -1.78 -5.68
CA ASN A 77 18.28 -1.36 -7.06
C ASN A 77 17.46 -0.11 -7.39
N PRO A 78 18.09 1.01 -7.79
CA PRO A 78 17.38 2.23 -8.17
C PRO A 78 16.50 2.05 -9.42
N GLN A 79 16.73 1.01 -10.21
CA GLN A 79 15.93 0.65 -11.40
C GLN A 79 14.79 -0.31 -11.08
N GLN A 80 14.38 -0.45 -9.82
CA GLN A 80 13.20 -1.25 -9.50
C GLN A 80 11.92 -0.52 -9.90
N TYR A 81 11.04 -1.22 -10.61
CA TYR A 81 9.74 -0.71 -11.02
C TYR A 81 8.68 -1.82 -10.94
N TYR A 82 7.43 -1.43 -11.04
CA TYR A 82 6.28 -2.32 -11.03
C TYR A 82 5.54 -2.16 -12.35
N ILE A 83 5.06 -3.27 -12.89
CA ILE A 83 4.22 -3.33 -14.10
C ILE A 83 2.90 -4.02 -13.76
N THR A 84 1.85 -3.79 -14.52
CA THR A 84 0.60 -4.55 -14.40
C THR A 84 0.82 -5.98 -14.91
N THR A 85 0.12 -6.94 -14.32
CA THR A 85 0.14 -8.35 -14.72
C THR A 85 -0.83 -8.68 -15.87
N GLU A 86 -1.52 -7.65 -16.38
CA GLU A 86 -2.51 -7.71 -17.47
C GLU A 86 -1.97 -8.29 -18.78
#